data_AF-A0A3Q3VZC0-F1
#
_entry.id   AF-A0A3Q3VZC0-F1
#
_cell.length_a   1.000
_cell.length_b   1.000
_cell.length_c   1.000
_cell.angle_alpha   90.00
_cell.angle_beta   90.00
_cell.angle_gamma   90.00
#
_symmetry.space_group_name_H-M   'P 1'
#
loop_
_entity.id
_entity.type
_entity.pdbx_description
1 polymer ?
#
loop_
_entity_poly.entity_id
_entity_poly.type
_entity_poly.pdbx_seq_one_letter_code
_entity_poly.pdbx_strand_id
1 'polypeptide(L)'
;MKDPIGTCCYNQLYQNVKRLSKTGECFCKELMTVFQQRAELELMYAKGLQKLAGKLLRASKEMSSNSTYSAWCQMSDEMYSRADAHRSLSNSFQQEAILEIRQLLDEQTKRKRPFDGAIDRTGKLVTTNWSEQLKMKKKLVGLTREHEDLFNFVENNKHICTEKEKQKMLNRLTKSAETQTRLDEEYFKINMEGQQMRLKMENTLKTCHQITQELEKQRIEVMCNILSRYNLQMSSFGQTLKHGQRQIEQAVQRVDMDKDIRVLVEQNSIPTEDTKTEFLIADYFEEESKSLMDKGRRKEAIKVKLQRLDDSIAKTRRDREGVAKLMKTYSENPSFSNQKNLEETEQQHDEYTLKLDLLEATHYKLSASLSELEGTPLPFHRFKDSIVKWKDKDCEHSVIQLTRPVKLRRTPVRTRHSLRASIIYKGPAQIVSQQSAEASPGATDPVTHIKRESAARQWGGTVNGAPPHTSEGSTPVGQCKALYDFTSEQDDELTFKEGDLLDIYTKEENGWWFGKLNGKTGHFPSTYVEELPVLKTVKSSDA
;
A
#
# COMPACT_ATOMS: atom_id res chain seq x y z
N MET A 1 64.31 -5.30 -20.18
CA MET A 1 64.31 -4.49 -21.42
C MET A 1 63.36 -3.32 -21.22
N LYS A 2 63.69 -2.13 -21.70
CA LYS A 2 62.81 -0.95 -21.63
C LYS A 2 61.57 -1.23 -22.48
N ASP A 3 60.37 -1.03 -21.93
CA ASP A 3 59.11 -1.20 -22.67
C ASP A 3 58.96 -0.04 -23.67
N PRO A 4 59.01 -0.31 -24.98
CA PRO A 4 58.87 0.74 -25.97
C PRO A 4 57.45 1.35 -25.93
N ILE A 5 56.41 0.60 -25.56
CA ILE A 5 55.01 1.04 -25.64
C ILE A 5 54.60 1.86 -24.41
N GLY A 6 55.05 1.45 -23.22
CA GLY A 6 54.65 2.05 -21.93
C GLY A 6 54.95 3.54 -21.77
N THR A 7 55.94 4.07 -22.51
CA THR A 7 56.29 5.51 -22.50
C THR A 7 55.41 6.36 -23.42
N CYS A 8 54.52 5.76 -24.21
CA CYS A 8 53.63 6.49 -25.10
C CYS A 8 52.46 7.14 -24.32
N CYS A 9 52.32 8.46 -24.39
CA CYS A 9 51.22 9.19 -23.76
C CYS A 9 49.84 8.72 -24.26
N TYR A 10 49.69 8.42 -25.55
CA TYR A 10 48.43 7.91 -26.09
C TYR A 10 48.06 6.53 -25.53
N ASN A 11 49.04 5.70 -25.20
CA ASN A 11 48.77 4.43 -24.53
C ASN A 11 48.20 4.68 -23.12
N GLN A 12 48.82 5.57 -22.34
CA GLN A 12 48.33 5.92 -21.01
C GLN A 12 46.90 6.50 -21.06
N LEU A 13 46.65 7.45 -21.97
CA LEU A 13 45.33 8.04 -22.18
C LEU A 13 44.28 7.00 -22.57
N TYR A 14 44.65 6.06 -23.47
CA TYR A 14 43.76 4.97 -23.87
C TYR A 14 43.46 4.02 -22.70
N GLN A 15 44.45 3.61 -21.92
CA GLN A 15 44.24 2.72 -20.78
C GLN A 15 43.36 3.35 -19.70
N ASN A 16 43.50 4.66 -19.47
CA ASN A 16 42.65 5.39 -18.52
C ASN A 16 41.18 5.39 -18.96
N VAL A 17 40.90 5.77 -20.21
CA VAL A 17 39.52 5.79 -20.72
C VAL A 17 38.94 4.37 -20.86
N LYS A 18 39.76 3.38 -21.22
CA LYS A 18 39.35 1.97 -21.27
C LYS A 18 38.90 1.46 -19.90
N ARG A 19 39.62 1.81 -18.83
CA ARG A 19 39.26 1.45 -17.45
C ARG A 19 37.94 2.08 -17.03
N LEU A 20 37.78 3.39 -17.27
CA LEU A 20 36.52 4.10 -17.00
C LEU A 20 35.35 3.46 -17.75
N SER A 21 35.57 3.14 -19.03
CA SER A 21 34.57 2.50 -19.88
C SER A 21 34.14 1.13 -19.35
N LYS A 22 35.09 0.31 -18.89
CA LYS A 22 34.78 -0.99 -18.27
C LYS A 22 33.96 -0.84 -16.98
N THR A 23 34.33 0.10 -16.12
CA THR A 23 33.56 0.39 -14.90
C THR A 23 32.15 0.86 -15.24
N GLY A 24 32.02 1.73 -16.25
CA GLY A 24 30.73 2.23 -16.74
C GLY A 24 29.83 1.12 -17.29
N GLU A 25 30.40 0.17 -18.04
CA GLU A 25 29.69 -1.02 -18.54
C GLU A 25 29.16 -1.89 -17.38
N CYS A 26 30.00 -2.16 -16.38
CA CYS A 26 29.59 -2.91 -15.19
C CYS A 26 28.43 -2.21 -14.47
N PHE A 27 28.54 -0.91 -14.25
CA PHE A 27 27.48 -0.12 -13.63
C PHE A 27 26.16 -0.20 -14.42
N CYS A 28 26.20 -0.10 -15.75
CA CYS A 28 25.01 -0.21 -16.58
C CYS A 28 24.33 -1.60 -16.45
N LYS A 29 25.11 -2.68 -16.35
CA LYS A 29 24.59 -4.04 -16.12
C LYS A 29 23.90 -4.18 -14.77
N GLU A 30 24.50 -3.63 -13.71
CA GLU A 30 23.88 -3.59 -12.38
C GLU A 30 22.61 -2.74 -12.39
N LEU A 31 22.65 -1.55 -13.00
CA LEU A 31 21.49 -0.66 -13.10
C LEU A 31 20.33 -1.29 -13.87
N MET A 32 20.60 -2.03 -14.95
CA MET A 32 19.57 -2.81 -15.64
C MET A 32 18.91 -3.84 -14.71
N THR A 33 19.71 -4.52 -13.87
CA THR A 33 19.20 -5.50 -12.91
C THR A 33 18.31 -4.82 -11.86
N VAL A 34 18.70 -3.64 -11.38
CA VAL A 34 17.87 -2.84 -10.45
C VAL A 34 16.54 -2.45 -11.10
N PHE A 35 16.56 -1.94 -12.34
CA PHE A 35 15.32 -1.60 -13.04
C PHE A 35 14.45 -2.82 -13.33
N GLN A 36 15.05 -3.97 -13.62
CA GLN A 36 14.32 -5.23 -13.84
C GLN A 36 13.57 -5.65 -12.57
N GLN A 37 14.25 -5.65 -11.43
CA GLN A 37 13.64 -5.95 -10.13
C GLN A 37 12.55 -4.93 -9.77
N ARG A 38 12.81 -3.64 -10.00
CA ARG A 38 11.82 -2.59 -9.74
C ARG A 38 10.56 -2.78 -10.59
N ALA A 39 10.71 -3.02 -11.89
CA ALA A 39 9.58 -3.26 -12.79
C ALA A 39 8.76 -4.49 -12.35
N GLU A 40 9.43 -5.57 -11.95
CA GLU A 40 8.76 -6.78 -11.46
C GLU A 40 7.94 -6.52 -10.19
N LEU A 41 8.46 -5.75 -9.24
CA LEU A 41 7.73 -5.34 -8.04
C LEU A 41 6.46 -4.55 -8.40
N GLU A 42 6.56 -3.58 -9.29
CA GLU A 42 5.40 -2.80 -9.75
C GLU A 42 4.35 -3.69 -10.42
N LEU A 43 4.78 -4.65 -11.25
CA LEU A 43 3.89 -5.59 -11.93
C LEU A 43 3.21 -6.56 -10.95
N MET A 44 3.93 -7.04 -9.94
CA MET A 44 3.35 -7.90 -8.91
C MET A 44 2.31 -7.16 -8.08
N TYR A 45 2.60 -5.92 -7.68
CA TYR A 45 1.65 -5.08 -6.95
C TYR A 45 0.39 -4.81 -7.79
N ALA A 46 0.55 -4.46 -9.07
CA ALA A 46 -0.56 -4.29 -10.01
C ALA A 46 -1.47 -5.53 -10.07
N LYS A 47 -0.89 -6.72 -10.24
CA LYS A 47 -1.65 -7.99 -10.27
C LYS A 47 -2.39 -8.25 -8.95
N GLY A 48 -1.74 -8.00 -7.81
CA GLY A 48 -2.34 -8.15 -6.49
C GLY A 48 -3.55 -7.23 -6.31
N LEU A 49 -3.39 -5.95 -6.66
CA LEU A 49 -4.44 -4.96 -6.55
C LEU A 49 -5.61 -5.24 -7.49
N GLN A 50 -5.34 -5.66 -8.73
CA GLN A 50 -6.38 -6.08 -9.68
C GLN A 50 -7.22 -7.26 -9.16
N LYS A 51 -6.58 -8.22 -8.49
CA LYS A 51 -7.27 -9.37 -7.86
C LYS A 51 -8.15 -8.92 -6.70
N LEU A 52 -7.68 -7.98 -5.88
CA LEU A 52 -8.45 -7.41 -4.77
C LEU A 52 -9.65 -6.60 -5.27
N ALA A 53 -9.44 -5.74 -6.28
CA ALA A 53 -10.51 -4.99 -6.95
C ALA A 53 -11.65 -5.93 -7.39
N GLY A 54 -11.32 -6.98 -8.14
CA GLY A 54 -12.32 -7.95 -8.59
C GLY A 54 -13.03 -8.70 -7.45
N LYS A 55 -12.36 -8.94 -6.31
CA LYS A 55 -13.00 -9.52 -5.11
C LYS A 55 -13.98 -8.54 -4.49
N LEU A 56 -13.57 -7.28 -4.31
CA LEU A 56 -14.43 -6.23 -3.77
C LEU A 56 -15.66 -6.03 -4.65
N LEU A 57 -15.49 -5.92 -5.97
CA LEU A 57 -16.61 -5.79 -6.90
C LEU A 57 -17.62 -6.93 -6.79
N ARG A 58 -17.15 -8.18 -6.63
CA ARG A 58 -18.05 -9.33 -6.44
C ARG A 58 -18.80 -9.26 -5.11
N ALA A 59 -18.11 -8.93 -4.02
CA ALA A 59 -18.74 -8.78 -2.71
C ALA A 59 -19.78 -7.64 -2.72
N SER A 60 -19.48 -6.51 -3.35
CA SER A 60 -20.42 -5.40 -3.47
C SER A 60 -21.71 -5.78 -4.19
N LYS A 61 -21.67 -6.69 -5.18
CA LYS A 61 -22.87 -7.14 -5.91
C LYS A 61 -23.91 -7.86 -5.06
N GLU A 62 -23.54 -8.34 -3.86
CA GLU A 62 -24.48 -8.95 -2.91
C GLU A 62 -25.30 -7.88 -2.14
N MET A 63 -24.92 -6.61 -2.24
CA MET A 63 -25.61 -5.50 -1.59
C MET A 63 -26.84 -5.04 -2.38
N SER A 64 -27.79 -4.43 -1.67
CA SER A 64 -28.87 -3.67 -2.29
C SER A 64 -28.31 -2.51 -3.12
N SER A 65 -28.85 -2.30 -4.33
CA SER A 65 -28.43 -1.21 -5.22
C SER A 65 -28.78 0.15 -4.62
N ASN A 66 -27.83 0.75 -3.91
CA ASN A 66 -27.99 1.99 -3.17
C ASN A 66 -26.71 2.84 -3.23
N SER A 67 -26.66 3.96 -2.49
CA SER A 67 -25.52 4.87 -2.54
C SER A 67 -24.24 4.22 -1.98
N THR A 68 -24.35 3.39 -0.93
CA THR A 68 -23.20 2.65 -0.39
C THR A 68 -22.65 1.61 -1.36
N TYR A 69 -23.52 0.85 -2.05
CA TYR A 69 -23.12 -0.06 -3.12
C TYR A 69 -22.34 0.67 -4.22
N SER A 70 -22.87 1.79 -4.68
CA SER A 70 -22.25 2.60 -5.74
C SER A 70 -20.86 3.11 -5.33
N ALA A 71 -20.69 3.52 -4.07
CA ALA A 71 -19.40 3.96 -3.55
C ALA A 71 -18.37 2.82 -3.46
N TRP A 72 -18.79 1.62 -3.02
CA TRP A 72 -17.90 0.45 -2.98
C TRP A 72 -17.51 -0.06 -4.37
N CYS A 73 -18.41 0.04 -5.36
CA CYS A 73 -18.06 -0.22 -6.75
C CYS A 73 -17.01 0.77 -7.27
N GLN A 74 -17.18 2.07 -6.99
CA GLN A 74 -16.17 3.09 -7.35
C GLN A 74 -14.81 2.83 -6.69
N MET A 75 -14.79 2.34 -5.44
CA MET A 75 -13.55 1.96 -4.76
C MET A 75 -12.83 0.79 -5.48
N SER A 76 -13.59 -0.19 -5.98
CA SER A 76 -13.03 -1.26 -6.83
C SER A 76 -12.48 -0.72 -8.15
N ASP A 77 -13.21 0.16 -8.82
CA ASP A 77 -12.78 0.75 -10.10
C ASP A 77 -11.49 1.58 -9.92
N GLU A 78 -11.36 2.29 -8.80
CA GLU A 78 -10.14 2.99 -8.45
C GLU A 78 -8.97 2.02 -8.23
N MET A 79 -9.18 0.89 -7.54
CA MET A 79 -8.15 -0.14 -7.40
C MET A 79 -7.72 -0.71 -8.76
N TYR A 80 -8.65 -0.91 -9.71
CA TYR A 80 -8.31 -1.28 -11.09
C TYR A 80 -7.45 -0.20 -11.77
N SER A 81 -7.87 1.07 -11.68
CA SER A 81 -7.13 2.20 -12.26
C SER A 81 -5.72 2.32 -11.68
N ARG A 82 -5.57 2.18 -10.35
CA ARG A 82 -4.27 2.17 -9.69
C ARG A 82 -3.42 0.98 -10.13
N ALA A 83 -4.01 -0.22 -10.28
CA ALA A 83 -3.30 -1.38 -10.79
C ALA A 83 -2.75 -1.13 -12.20
N ASP A 84 -3.54 -0.50 -13.07
CA ASP A 84 -3.11 -0.14 -14.42
C ASP A 84 -2.01 0.93 -14.42
N ALA A 85 -2.04 1.89 -13.50
CA ALA A 85 -0.95 2.86 -13.32
C ALA A 85 0.38 2.18 -12.96
N HIS A 86 0.37 1.24 -12.02
CA HIS A 86 1.56 0.44 -11.67
C HIS A 86 2.04 -0.43 -12.84
N ARG A 87 1.11 -1.05 -13.59
CA ARG A 87 1.45 -1.82 -14.80
C ARG A 87 2.09 -0.93 -15.87
N SER A 88 1.56 0.27 -16.09
CA SER A 88 2.14 1.24 -17.03
C SER A 88 3.55 1.65 -16.59
N LEU A 89 3.75 1.90 -15.30
CA LEU A 89 5.05 2.26 -14.75
C LEU A 89 6.08 1.13 -14.93
N SER A 90 5.70 -0.11 -14.64
CA SER A 90 6.52 -1.30 -14.94
C SER A 90 6.93 -1.34 -16.42
N ASN A 91 5.98 -1.12 -17.33
CA ASN A 91 6.24 -1.15 -18.76
C ASN A 91 7.19 -0.02 -19.19
N SER A 92 7.06 1.19 -18.64
CA SER A 92 7.98 2.28 -18.90
C SER A 92 9.40 1.96 -18.44
N PHE A 93 9.61 1.33 -17.27
CA PHE A 93 10.97 0.89 -16.89
C PHE A 93 11.55 -0.15 -17.85
N GLN A 94 10.72 -1.09 -18.33
CA GLN A 94 11.16 -2.10 -19.30
C GLN A 94 11.58 -1.47 -20.65
N GLN A 95 10.78 -0.54 -21.18
CA GLN A 95 10.99 0.03 -22.51
C GLN A 95 11.92 1.24 -22.52
N GLU A 96 11.83 2.12 -21.54
CA GLU A 96 12.51 3.42 -21.54
C GLU A 96 13.81 3.44 -20.73
N ALA A 97 14.09 2.41 -19.92
CA ALA A 97 15.35 2.28 -19.19
C ALA A 97 16.11 1.00 -19.59
N ILE A 98 15.52 -0.18 -19.36
CA ILE A 98 16.24 -1.46 -19.56
C ILE A 98 16.63 -1.67 -21.03
N LEU A 99 15.69 -1.45 -21.94
CA LEU A 99 15.93 -1.61 -23.37
C LEU A 99 16.95 -0.59 -23.91
N GLU A 100 16.88 0.67 -23.47
CA GLU A 100 17.85 1.69 -23.89
C GLU A 100 19.27 1.38 -23.39
N ILE A 101 19.43 0.97 -22.13
CA ILE A 101 20.75 0.57 -21.61
C ILE A 101 21.29 -0.63 -22.40
N ARG A 102 20.45 -1.61 -22.71
CA ARG A 102 20.87 -2.77 -23.51
C ARG A 102 21.36 -2.36 -24.90
N GLN A 103 20.57 -1.54 -25.61
CA GLN A 103 20.93 -1.05 -26.95
C GLN A 103 22.24 -0.25 -26.94
N LEU A 104 22.43 0.59 -25.91
CA LEU A 104 23.67 1.34 -25.70
C LEU A 104 24.88 0.41 -25.53
N LEU A 105 24.77 -0.61 -24.68
CA LEU A 105 25.86 -1.58 -24.44
C LEU A 105 26.18 -2.42 -25.68
N ASP A 106 25.17 -2.82 -26.45
CA ASP A 106 25.33 -3.57 -27.69
C ASP A 106 26.06 -2.72 -28.75
N GLU A 107 25.67 -1.46 -28.92
CA GLU A 107 26.32 -0.53 -29.86
C GLU A 107 27.76 -0.22 -29.43
N GLN A 108 28.01 -0.02 -28.14
CA GLN A 108 29.37 0.14 -27.63
C GLN A 108 30.24 -1.09 -27.92
N THR A 109 29.73 -2.29 -27.68
CA THR A 109 30.44 -3.54 -27.94
C THR A 109 30.77 -3.69 -29.42
N LYS A 110 29.80 -3.40 -30.29
CA LYS A 110 29.96 -3.43 -31.75
C LYS A 110 31.05 -2.46 -32.22
N ARG A 111 31.08 -1.24 -31.70
CA ARG A 111 32.09 -0.23 -32.08
C ARG A 111 33.47 -0.51 -31.52
N LYS A 112 33.61 -1.07 -30.31
CA LYS A 112 34.93 -1.34 -29.69
C LYS A 112 35.64 -2.56 -30.29
N ARG A 113 34.89 -3.59 -30.72
CA ARG A 113 35.42 -4.89 -31.18
C ARG A 113 36.56 -4.80 -32.24
N PRO A 114 36.49 -3.96 -33.29
CA PRO A 114 37.54 -3.90 -34.30
C PRO A 114 38.88 -3.33 -33.78
N PHE A 115 38.85 -2.58 -32.68
CA PHE A 115 39.99 -1.81 -32.19
C PHE A 115 40.91 -2.59 -31.27
N ASP A 116 40.37 -3.49 -30.44
CA ASP A 116 41.20 -4.32 -29.54
C ASP A 116 42.23 -5.13 -30.33
N GLY A 117 41.83 -5.70 -31.47
CA GLY A 117 42.76 -6.41 -32.37
C GLY A 117 43.72 -5.51 -33.14
N ALA A 118 43.40 -4.22 -33.35
CA ALA A 118 44.28 -3.29 -34.04
C ALA A 118 45.44 -2.82 -33.14
N ILE A 119 45.15 -2.56 -31.87
CA ILE A 119 46.16 -2.16 -30.87
C ILE A 119 47.15 -3.28 -30.63
N ASP A 120 46.66 -4.51 -30.41
CA ASP A 120 47.54 -5.67 -30.17
C ASP A 120 48.47 -5.94 -31.36
N ARG A 121 47.94 -5.91 -32.59
CA ARG A 121 48.74 -6.09 -33.81
C ARG A 121 49.80 -5.01 -33.98
N THR A 122 49.44 -3.73 -33.83
CA THR A 122 50.39 -2.62 -34.01
C THR A 122 51.45 -2.57 -32.89
N GLY A 123 51.07 -2.87 -31.65
CA GLY A 123 52.01 -2.98 -30.53
C GLY A 123 53.03 -4.11 -30.69
N LYS A 124 52.59 -5.29 -31.19
CA LYS A 124 53.49 -6.40 -31.50
C LYS A 124 54.52 -6.03 -32.57
N LEU A 125 54.10 -5.35 -33.65
CA LEU A 125 55.03 -4.90 -34.69
C LEU A 125 56.11 -3.96 -34.14
N VAL A 126 55.74 -2.99 -33.30
CA VAL A 126 56.68 -2.08 -32.65
C VAL A 126 57.68 -2.84 -31.75
N THR A 127 57.18 -3.81 -30.98
CA THR A 127 58.02 -4.60 -30.06
C THR A 127 59.01 -5.50 -30.81
N THR A 128 58.56 -6.14 -31.90
CA THR A 128 59.42 -6.97 -32.76
C THR A 128 60.48 -6.12 -33.45
N ASN A 129 60.11 -5.00 -34.06
CA ASN A 129 61.06 -4.10 -34.73
C ASN A 129 62.08 -3.52 -33.73
N TRP A 130 61.65 -3.09 -32.55
CA TRP A 130 62.54 -2.61 -31.47
C TRP A 130 63.61 -3.65 -31.10
N SER A 131 63.21 -4.92 -31.01
CA SER A 131 64.12 -6.02 -30.70
C SER A 131 65.16 -6.24 -31.82
N GLU A 132 64.73 -6.13 -33.08
CA GLU A 132 65.63 -6.27 -34.23
C GLU A 132 66.59 -5.08 -34.36
N GLN A 133 66.14 -3.85 -34.08
CA GLN A 133 67.00 -2.66 -34.02
C GLN A 133 68.15 -2.86 -33.02
N LEU A 134 67.84 -3.31 -31.80
CA LEU A 134 68.85 -3.55 -30.77
C LEU A 134 69.84 -4.65 -31.18
N LYS A 135 69.33 -5.71 -31.82
CA LYS A 135 70.15 -6.82 -32.32
C LYS A 135 71.08 -6.37 -33.44
N MET A 136 70.59 -5.60 -34.41
CA MET A 136 71.41 -5.08 -35.51
C MET A 136 72.42 -4.04 -35.03
N LYS A 137 72.05 -3.16 -34.09
CA LYS A 137 72.99 -2.26 -33.43
C LYS A 137 74.15 -3.02 -32.78
N LYS A 138 73.84 -4.10 -32.04
CA LYS A 138 74.85 -4.93 -31.38
C LYS A 138 75.79 -5.60 -32.38
N LYS A 139 75.25 -6.10 -33.50
CA LYS A 139 76.07 -6.68 -34.59
C LYS A 139 76.98 -5.62 -35.24
N LEU A 140 76.44 -4.45 -35.55
CA LEU A 140 77.19 -3.35 -36.16
C LEU A 140 78.35 -2.90 -35.27
N VAL A 141 78.09 -2.70 -33.96
CA VAL A 141 79.15 -2.38 -32.98
C VAL A 141 80.26 -3.45 -32.97
N GLY A 142 79.89 -4.74 -33.07
CA GLY A 142 80.85 -5.84 -33.17
C GLY A 142 81.73 -5.74 -34.41
N LEU A 143 81.11 -5.59 -35.60
CA LEU A 143 81.84 -5.48 -36.87
C LEU A 143 82.72 -4.24 -36.93
N THR A 144 82.24 -3.09 -36.42
CA THR A 144 83.04 -1.87 -36.34
C THR A 144 84.28 -2.07 -35.49
N ARG A 145 84.15 -2.75 -34.33
CA ARG A 145 85.31 -3.06 -33.48
C ARG A 145 86.33 -3.95 -34.22
N GLU A 146 85.86 -5.00 -34.90
CA GLU A 146 86.72 -5.87 -35.69
C GLU A 146 87.40 -5.13 -36.85
N HIS A 147 86.70 -4.18 -37.49
CA HIS A 147 87.25 -3.34 -38.55
C HIS A 147 88.38 -2.44 -38.02
N GLU A 148 88.15 -1.75 -36.89
CA GLU A 148 89.15 -0.90 -36.24
C GLU A 148 90.39 -1.71 -35.82
N ASP A 149 90.20 -2.90 -35.24
CA ASP A 149 91.30 -3.79 -34.87
C ASP A 149 92.11 -4.21 -36.11
N LEU A 150 91.45 -4.52 -37.22
CA LEU A 150 92.09 -4.83 -38.50
C LEU A 150 92.81 -3.63 -39.09
N PHE A 151 92.20 -2.43 -39.04
CA PHE A 151 92.80 -1.20 -39.53
C PHE A 151 94.08 -0.86 -38.78
N ASN A 152 94.04 -0.90 -37.44
CA ASN A 152 95.20 -0.71 -36.59
C ASN A 152 96.31 -1.73 -36.87
N PHE A 153 95.93 -3.00 -37.07
CA PHE A 153 96.89 -4.03 -37.48
C PHE A 153 97.57 -3.70 -38.81
N VAL A 154 96.82 -3.29 -39.83
CA VAL A 154 97.38 -2.91 -41.14
C VAL A 154 98.29 -1.69 -41.03
N GLU A 155 97.85 -0.65 -40.34
CA GLU A 155 98.63 0.59 -40.16
C GLU A 155 99.97 0.34 -39.46
N ASN A 156 99.99 -0.51 -38.44
CA ASN A 156 101.22 -0.83 -37.71
C ASN A 156 102.19 -1.72 -38.51
N ASN A 157 101.70 -2.53 -39.46
CA ASN A 157 102.52 -3.50 -40.19
C ASN A 157 102.85 -3.09 -41.63
N LYS A 158 102.25 -2.02 -42.16
CA LYS A 158 102.39 -1.59 -43.58
C LYS A 158 103.83 -1.34 -44.04
N HIS A 159 104.72 -0.98 -43.13
CA HIS A 159 106.12 -0.66 -43.46
C HIS A 159 107.02 -1.90 -43.60
N ILE A 160 106.58 -3.06 -43.11
CA ILE A 160 107.41 -4.28 -42.97
C ILE A 160 106.95 -5.39 -43.95
N CYS A 161 105.79 -5.22 -44.59
CA CYS A 161 105.20 -6.23 -45.48
C CYS A 161 105.65 -6.12 -46.96
N THR A 162 105.69 -7.27 -47.64
CA THR A 162 105.85 -7.35 -49.09
C THR A 162 104.65 -6.78 -49.83
N GLU A 163 104.83 -6.41 -51.11
CA GLU A 163 103.74 -5.84 -51.93
C GLU A 163 102.52 -6.77 -52.04
N LYS A 164 102.76 -8.09 -52.12
CA LYS A 164 101.70 -9.10 -52.13
C LYS A 164 100.93 -9.17 -50.81
N GLU A 165 101.62 -9.00 -49.69
CA GLU A 165 101.01 -8.97 -48.35
C GLU A 165 100.23 -7.68 -48.11
N LYS A 166 100.74 -6.54 -48.56
CA LYS A 166 100.02 -5.25 -48.57
C LYS A 166 98.70 -5.37 -49.33
N GLN A 167 98.73 -5.93 -50.54
CA GLN A 167 97.51 -6.14 -51.33
C GLN A 167 96.51 -7.07 -50.61
N LYS A 168 96.98 -8.13 -49.96
CA LYS A 168 96.12 -9.05 -49.18
C LYS A 168 95.49 -8.35 -47.97
N MET A 169 96.24 -7.51 -47.27
CA MET A 169 95.74 -6.71 -46.15
C MET A 169 94.70 -5.68 -46.62
N LEU A 170 94.99 -4.96 -47.70
CA LEU A 170 94.07 -4.02 -48.33
C LEU A 170 92.75 -4.70 -48.71
N ASN A 171 92.80 -5.85 -49.38
CA ASN A 171 91.60 -6.61 -49.77
C ASN A 171 90.75 -7.03 -48.55
N ARG A 172 91.38 -7.38 -47.41
CA ARG A 172 90.66 -7.72 -46.17
C ARG A 172 89.96 -6.48 -45.59
N LEU A 173 90.65 -5.35 -45.60
CA LEU A 173 90.17 -4.08 -45.07
C LEU A 173 89.00 -3.55 -45.92
N THR A 174 89.11 -3.61 -47.25
CA THR A 174 88.03 -3.31 -48.19
C THR A 174 86.81 -4.19 -47.95
N LYS A 175 86.97 -5.52 -47.83
CA LYS A 175 85.84 -6.44 -47.58
C LYS A 175 85.16 -6.19 -46.22
N SER A 176 85.95 -5.85 -45.21
CA SER A 176 85.44 -5.49 -43.89
C SER A 176 84.61 -4.19 -43.96
N ALA A 177 85.13 -3.16 -44.64
CA ALA A 177 84.40 -1.90 -44.87
C ALA A 177 83.09 -2.13 -45.65
N GLU A 178 83.12 -2.89 -46.74
CA GLU A 178 81.90 -3.24 -47.51
C GLU A 178 80.85 -3.96 -46.66
N THR A 179 81.29 -4.87 -45.78
CA THR A 179 80.39 -5.60 -44.88
C THR A 179 79.76 -4.66 -43.85
N GLN A 180 80.55 -3.71 -43.32
CA GLN A 180 80.08 -2.71 -42.37
C GLN A 180 79.08 -1.75 -43.02
N THR A 181 79.37 -1.23 -44.22
CA THR A 181 78.46 -0.34 -44.98
C THR A 181 77.11 -1.02 -45.23
N ARG A 182 77.12 -2.29 -45.68
CA ARG A 182 75.87 -3.02 -45.92
C ARG A 182 75.04 -3.21 -44.64
N LEU A 183 75.69 -3.54 -43.52
CA LEU A 183 74.97 -3.72 -42.25
C LEU A 183 74.47 -2.38 -41.68
N ASP A 184 75.22 -1.29 -41.89
CA ASP A 184 74.80 0.06 -41.51
C ASP A 184 73.56 0.50 -42.29
N GLU A 185 73.52 0.27 -43.61
CA GLU A 185 72.33 0.51 -44.44
C GLU A 185 71.11 -0.31 -43.96
N GLU A 186 71.31 -1.60 -43.63
CA GLU A 186 70.25 -2.46 -43.09
C GLU A 186 69.75 -1.95 -41.72
N TYR A 187 70.67 -1.58 -40.83
CA TYR A 187 70.34 -0.98 -39.55
C TYR A 187 69.55 0.32 -39.71
N PHE A 188 69.99 1.21 -40.61
CA PHE A 188 69.29 2.46 -40.92
C PHE A 188 67.87 2.18 -41.42
N LYS A 189 67.70 1.25 -42.37
CA LYS A 189 66.38 0.87 -42.90
C LYS A 189 65.43 0.35 -41.82
N ILE A 190 65.90 -0.55 -40.94
CA ILE A 190 65.10 -1.09 -39.82
C ILE A 190 64.70 0.02 -38.84
N ASN A 191 65.56 1.03 -38.63
CA ASN A 191 65.23 2.19 -37.81
C ASN A 191 64.14 3.06 -38.46
N MET A 192 64.25 3.34 -39.75
CA MET A 192 63.25 4.12 -40.49
C MET A 192 61.88 3.41 -40.53
N GLU A 193 61.86 2.08 -40.74
CA GLU A 193 60.65 1.27 -40.65
C GLU A 193 60.05 1.31 -39.23
N GLY A 194 60.90 1.26 -38.20
CA GLY A 194 60.48 1.36 -36.81
C GLY A 194 59.79 2.68 -36.47
N GLN A 195 60.29 3.80 -36.99
CA GLN A 195 59.63 5.11 -36.85
C GLN A 195 58.22 5.09 -37.46
N GLN A 196 58.05 4.51 -38.65
CA GLN A 196 56.74 4.38 -39.29
C GLN A 196 55.79 3.49 -38.50
N MET A 197 56.27 2.33 -38.00
CA MET A 197 55.48 1.43 -37.15
C MET A 197 55.04 2.13 -35.85
N ARG A 198 55.94 2.91 -35.24
CA ARG A 198 55.64 3.69 -34.05
C ARG A 198 54.53 4.70 -34.30
N LEU A 199 54.66 5.50 -35.36
CA LEU A 199 53.66 6.50 -35.72
C LEU A 199 52.29 5.86 -36.00
N LYS A 200 52.27 4.70 -36.68
CA LYS A 200 51.04 3.94 -36.94
C LYS A 200 50.37 3.44 -35.65
N MET A 201 51.16 2.95 -34.69
CA MET A 201 50.66 2.52 -33.37
C MET A 201 50.09 3.72 -32.59
N GLU A 202 50.79 4.86 -32.58
CA GLU A 202 50.35 6.07 -31.89
C GLU A 202 49.03 6.61 -32.48
N ASN A 203 48.91 6.66 -33.81
CA ASN A 203 47.66 7.03 -34.47
C ASN A 203 46.52 6.06 -34.16
N THR A 204 46.81 4.76 -34.11
CA THR A 204 45.81 3.75 -33.73
C THR A 204 45.32 3.99 -32.30
N LEU A 205 46.24 4.20 -31.34
CA LEU A 205 45.91 4.49 -29.95
C LEU A 205 45.10 5.79 -29.82
N LYS A 206 45.48 6.85 -30.54
CA LYS A 206 44.76 8.12 -30.58
C LYS A 206 43.32 7.93 -31.05
N THR A 207 43.10 7.23 -32.16
CA THR A 207 41.76 6.94 -32.66
C THR A 207 40.94 6.11 -31.68
N CYS A 208 41.55 5.08 -31.08
CA CYS A 208 40.86 4.24 -30.09
C CYS A 208 40.47 5.02 -28.83
N HIS A 209 41.35 5.91 -28.36
CA HIS A 209 41.06 6.81 -27.26
C HIS A 209 39.88 7.74 -27.58
N GLN A 210 39.90 8.41 -28.74
CA GLN A 210 38.82 9.32 -29.16
C GLN A 210 37.46 8.61 -29.28
N ILE A 211 37.43 7.42 -29.89
CA ILE A 211 36.20 6.64 -30.03
C ILE A 211 35.69 6.17 -28.67
N THR A 212 36.56 5.65 -27.81
CA THR A 212 36.16 5.20 -26.47
C THR A 212 35.65 6.38 -25.64
N GLN A 213 36.32 7.53 -25.72
CA GLN A 213 35.89 8.75 -25.05
C GLN A 213 34.51 9.21 -25.53
N GLU A 214 34.24 9.18 -26.83
CA GLU A 214 32.95 9.58 -27.38
C GLU A 214 31.82 8.62 -26.97
N LEU A 215 32.10 7.31 -26.98
CA LEU A 215 31.16 6.30 -26.46
C LEU A 215 30.85 6.50 -24.97
N GLU A 216 31.83 6.94 -24.17
CA GLU A 216 31.60 7.27 -22.76
C GLU A 216 30.77 8.53 -22.57
N LYS A 217 30.94 9.56 -23.41
CA LYS A 217 30.06 10.74 -23.39
C LYS A 217 28.62 10.34 -23.70
N GLN A 218 28.41 9.55 -24.77
CA GLN A 218 27.10 9.04 -25.14
C GLN A 218 26.47 8.22 -24.00
N ARG A 219 27.27 7.39 -23.30
CA ARG A 219 26.79 6.65 -22.13
C ARG A 219 26.27 7.58 -21.04
N ILE A 220 27.05 8.60 -20.68
CA ILE A 220 26.68 9.57 -19.65
C ILE A 220 25.40 10.32 -20.06
N GLU A 221 25.30 10.75 -21.33
CA GLU A 221 24.11 11.41 -21.86
C GLU A 221 22.85 10.53 -21.75
N VAL A 222 22.94 9.25 -22.15
CA VAL A 222 21.83 8.30 -22.00
C VAL A 222 21.47 8.09 -20.52
N MET A 223 22.45 8.03 -19.61
CA MET A 223 22.17 7.93 -18.17
C MET A 223 21.41 9.16 -17.64
N CYS A 224 21.80 10.37 -18.05
CA CYS A 224 21.09 11.59 -17.69
C CYS A 224 19.65 11.61 -18.23
N ASN A 225 19.45 11.13 -19.46
CA ASN A 225 18.13 11.02 -20.08
C ASN A 225 17.25 10.02 -19.33
N ILE A 226 17.78 8.85 -18.95
CA ILE A 226 17.05 7.85 -18.17
C ILE A 226 16.65 8.39 -16.79
N LEU A 227 17.54 9.11 -16.10
CA LEU A 227 17.21 9.78 -14.83
C LEU A 227 16.10 10.81 -14.99
N SER A 228 16.15 11.61 -16.06
CA SER A 228 15.13 12.63 -16.34
C SER A 228 13.77 11.99 -16.61
N ARG A 229 13.75 10.89 -17.39
CA ARG A 229 12.53 10.11 -17.64
C ARG A 229 12.02 9.44 -16.37
N TYR A 230 12.89 8.88 -15.54
CA TYR A 230 12.50 8.31 -14.24
C TYR A 230 11.72 9.34 -13.41
N ASN A 231 12.25 10.56 -13.28
CA ASN A 231 11.58 11.64 -12.57
C ASN A 231 10.22 12.01 -13.18
N LEU A 232 10.12 12.06 -14.51
CA LEU A 232 8.87 12.31 -15.23
C LEU A 232 7.83 11.21 -14.96
N GLN A 233 8.25 9.94 -15.02
CA GLN A 233 7.38 8.79 -14.75
C GLN A 233 6.89 8.78 -13.31
N MET A 234 7.76 9.07 -12.33
CA MET A 234 7.35 9.21 -10.92
C MET A 234 6.35 10.34 -10.71
N SER A 235 6.57 11.48 -11.38
CA SER A 235 5.67 12.63 -11.30
C SER A 235 4.29 12.31 -11.89
N SER A 236 4.26 11.72 -13.09
CA SER A 236 3.03 11.29 -13.76
C SER A 236 2.26 10.28 -12.92
N PHE A 237 2.95 9.24 -12.44
CA PHE A 237 2.39 8.22 -11.56
C PHE A 237 1.78 8.84 -10.28
N GLY A 238 2.51 9.76 -9.63
CA GLY A 238 2.00 10.48 -8.46
C GLY A 238 0.74 11.31 -8.74
N GLN A 239 0.61 11.91 -9.92
CA GLN A 239 -0.61 12.62 -10.31
C GLN A 239 -1.80 11.68 -10.50
N THR A 240 -1.58 10.49 -11.10
CA THR A 240 -2.62 9.47 -11.23
C THR A 240 -3.13 9.01 -9.87
N LEU A 241 -2.24 8.78 -8.89
CA LEU A 241 -2.66 8.41 -7.53
C LEU A 241 -3.46 9.51 -6.84
N LYS A 242 -3.03 10.78 -6.98
CA LYS A 242 -3.78 11.94 -6.46
C LYS A 242 -5.16 12.06 -7.10
N HIS A 243 -5.29 11.74 -8.38
CA HIS A 243 -6.59 11.72 -9.06
C HIS A 243 -7.50 10.62 -8.49
N GLY A 244 -6.98 9.39 -8.35
CA GLY A 244 -7.73 8.28 -7.75
C GLY A 244 -8.20 8.59 -6.32
N GLN A 245 -7.34 9.22 -5.51
CA GLN A 245 -7.73 9.67 -4.17
C GLN A 245 -8.91 10.65 -4.20
N ARG A 246 -8.90 11.64 -5.12
CA ARG A 246 -10.03 12.57 -5.27
C ARG A 246 -11.32 11.87 -5.69
N GLN A 247 -11.23 10.84 -6.53
CA GLN A 247 -12.40 10.04 -6.91
C GLN A 247 -12.98 9.29 -5.71
N ILE A 248 -12.13 8.75 -4.84
CA ILE A 248 -12.56 8.11 -3.58
C ILE A 248 -13.26 9.12 -2.68
N GLU A 249 -12.67 10.29 -2.47
CA GLU A 249 -13.26 11.35 -1.63
C GLU A 249 -14.65 11.76 -2.15
N GLN A 250 -14.79 11.92 -3.47
CA GLN A 250 -16.09 12.21 -4.09
C GLN A 250 -17.09 11.06 -3.94
N ALA A 251 -16.65 9.81 -4.09
CA ALA A 251 -17.52 8.64 -3.91
C ALA A 251 -18.09 8.59 -2.48
N VAL A 252 -17.24 8.82 -1.48
CA VAL A 252 -17.62 8.85 -0.06
C VAL A 252 -18.58 10.01 0.24
N GLN A 253 -18.35 11.19 -0.35
CA GLN A 253 -19.23 12.35 -0.18
C GLN A 253 -20.63 12.13 -0.76
N ARG A 254 -20.77 11.32 -1.82
CA ARG A 254 -22.07 11.00 -2.44
C ARG A 254 -22.90 9.98 -1.66
N VAL A 255 -22.35 9.35 -0.62
CA VAL A 255 -23.09 8.38 0.20
C VAL A 255 -24.14 9.11 1.04
N ASP A 256 -25.41 8.77 0.82
CA ASP A 256 -26.58 9.29 1.52
C ASP A 256 -27.26 8.16 2.30
N MET A 257 -26.79 7.99 3.53
CA MET A 257 -27.28 6.96 4.44
C MET A 257 -28.77 7.13 4.77
N ASP A 258 -29.24 8.36 4.95
CA ASP A 258 -30.62 8.61 5.33
C ASP A 258 -31.57 8.27 4.18
N LYS A 259 -31.18 8.61 2.94
CA LYS A 259 -31.91 8.16 1.75
C LYS A 259 -31.89 6.64 1.62
N ASP A 260 -30.74 5.99 1.79
CA ASP A 260 -30.63 4.54 1.67
C ASP A 260 -31.49 3.80 2.72
N ILE A 261 -31.54 4.29 3.96
CA ILE A 261 -32.41 3.74 5.02
C ILE A 261 -33.88 3.95 4.69
N ARG A 262 -34.27 5.13 4.19
CA ARG A 262 -35.66 5.39 3.78
C ARG A 262 -36.10 4.42 2.70
N VAL A 263 -35.29 4.25 1.65
CA VAL A 263 -35.58 3.30 0.56
C VAL A 263 -35.70 1.88 1.09
N LEU A 264 -34.82 1.46 2.02
CA LEU A 264 -34.92 0.14 2.65
C LEU A 264 -36.25 -0.05 3.38
N VAL A 265 -36.70 0.94 4.16
CA VAL A 265 -37.98 0.87 4.89
C VAL A 265 -39.16 0.84 3.92
N GLU A 266 -39.16 1.68 2.89
CA GLU A 266 -40.21 1.75 1.87
C GLU A 266 -40.35 0.43 1.12
N GLN A 267 -39.23 -0.17 0.68
CA GLN A 267 -39.21 -1.45 -0.04
C GLN A 267 -39.70 -2.64 0.81
N ASN A 268 -39.63 -2.54 2.14
CA ASN A 268 -40.04 -3.60 3.06
C ASN A 268 -41.35 -3.26 3.81
N SER A 269 -42.07 -2.20 3.42
CA SER A 269 -43.34 -1.82 4.01
C SER A 269 -44.50 -2.57 3.36
N ILE A 270 -45.42 -3.09 4.17
CA ILE A 270 -46.64 -3.76 3.68
C ILE A 270 -47.70 -2.69 3.37
N PRO A 271 -48.36 -2.71 2.18
CA PRO A 271 -49.47 -1.82 1.85
C PRO A 271 -50.62 -1.94 2.86
N THR A 272 -51.33 -0.84 3.13
CA THR A 272 -52.45 -0.82 4.09
C THR A 272 -53.60 -1.78 3.74
N GLU A 273 -53.79 -2.11 2.46
CA GLU A 273 -54.83 -3.04 2.00
C GLU A 273 -54.52 -4.50 2.38
N ASP A 274 -53.23 -4.85 2.53
CA ASP A 274 -52.76 -6.19 2.90
C ASP A 274 -52.78 -6.42 4.42
N THR A 275 -53.32 -5.49 5.21
CA THR A 275 -53.36 -5.56 6.68
C THR A 275 -54.65 -6.16 7.25
N LYS A 276 -55.49 -6.76 6.40
CA LYS A 276 -56.67 -7.52 6.87
C LYS A 276 -56.21 -8.77 7.61
N THR A 277 -56.64 -8.89 8.86
CA THR A 277 -56.35 -10.05 9.71
C THR A 277 -57.66 -10.79 10.00
N GLU A 278 -57.62 -12.11 9.91
CA GLU A 278 -58.74 -12.98 10.24
C GLU A 278 -58.70 -13.38 11.72
N PHE A 279 -59.84 -13.26 12.38
CA PHE A 279 -60.02 -13.70 13.76
C PHE A 279 -61.19 -14.67 13.84
N LEU A 280 -60.97 -15.80 14.50
CA LEU A 280 -62.04 -16.73 14.86
C LEU A 280 -62.97 -16.07 15.88
N ILE A 281 -64.27 -16.08 15.61
CA ILE A 281 -65.31 -15.62 16.55
C ILE A 281 -66.04 -16.82 17.13
N ALA A 282 -66.66 -16.65 18.32
CA ALA A 282 -67.21 -17.79 19.04
C ALA A 282 -68.39 -18.40 18.28
N ASP A 283 -68.31 -19.69 17.97
CA ASP A 283 -69.41 -20.46 17.37
C ASP A 283 -70.23 -21.13 18.48
N TYR A 284 -71.51 -20.74 18.61
CA TYR A 284 -72.42 -21.30 19.61
C TYR A 284 -73.28 -22.38 18.97
N PHE A 285 -73.43 -23.53 19.65
CA PHE A 285 -74.25 -24.64 19.18
C PHE A 285 -75.71 -24.22 18.89
N GLU A 286 -76.23 -23.28 19.68
CA GLU A 286 -77.59 -22.78 19.54
C GLU A 286 -77.77 -21.85 18.33
N GLU A 287 -76.72 -21.49 17.60
CA GLU A 287 -76.81 -20.62 16.42
C GLU A 287 -76.85 -21.42 15.09
N GLU A 288 -76.56 -22.72 15.13
CA GLU A 288 -76.54 -23.59 13.94
C GLU A 288 -77.91 -23.75 13.26
N SER A 289 -77.97 -23.57 11.94
CA SER A 289 -79.23 -23.64 11.18
C SER A 289 -79.89 -25.04 11.22
N LYS A 290 -79.13 -26.11 11.48
CA LYS A 290 -79.60 -27.50 11.57
C LYS A 290 -79.71 -28.03 13.02
N SER A 291 -79.82 -27.14 14.00
CA SER A 291 -79.89 -27.54 15.41
C SER A 291 -81.09 -28.44 15.71
N LEU A 292 -80.85 -29.55 16.43
CA LEU A 292 -81.88 -30.46 16.96
C LEU A 292 -82.63 -29.89 18.17
N MET A 293 -82.28 -28.69 18.62
CA MET A 293 -82.85 -28.05 19.79
C MET A 293 -84.22 -27.42 19.49
N ASP A 294 -85.18 -27.61 20.40
CA ASP A 294 -86.50 -26.96 20.34
C ASP A 294 -86.36 -25.43 20.17
N LYS A 295 -87.22 -24.84 19.33
CA LYS A 295 -87.15 -23.41 18.97
C LYS A 295 -87.32 -22.49 20.18
N GLY A 296 -88.20 -22.81 21.13
CA GLY A 296 -88.40 -22.00 22.32
C GLY A 296 -87.19 -22.07 23.25
N ARG A 297 -86.69 -23.28 23.50
CA ARG A 297 -85.49 -23.51 24.32
C ARG A 297 -84.25 -22.86 23.70
N ARG A 298 -84.14 -22.89 22.38
CA ARG A 298 -83.06 -22.27 21.59
C ARG A 298 -83.05 -20.76 21.74
N LYS A 299 -84.21 -20.09 21.65
CA LYS A 299 -84.33 -18.64 21.87
C LYS A 299 -83.85 -18.24 23.26
N GLU A 300 -84.29 -18.94 24.30
CA GLU A 300 -83.89 -18.61 25.67
C GLU A 300 -82.39 -18.84 25.92
N ALA A 301 -81.82 -19.92 25.36
CA ALA A 301 -80.37 -20.14 25.45
C ALA A 301 -79.58 -19.04 24.73
N ILE A 302 -80.00 -18.62 23.53
CA ILE A 302 -79.38 -17.51 22.81
C ILE A 302 -79.47 -16.21 23.62
N LYS A 303 -80.63 -15.88 24.19
CA LYS A 303 -80.80 -14.67 25.02
C LYS A 303 -79.84 -14.64 26.22
N VAL A 304 -79.61 -15.78 26.88
CA VAL A 304 -78.62 -15.87 27.98
C VAL A 304 -77.21 -15.59 27.50
N LYS A 305 -76.82 -16.09 26.31
CA LYS A 305 -75.50 -15.82 25.73
C LYS A 305 -75.37 -14.36 25.27
N LEU A 306 -76.42 -13.78 24.70
CA LEU A 306 -76.46 -12.36 24.34
C LEU A 306 -76.30 -11.48 25.58
N GLN A 307 -77.02 -11.78 26.67
CA GLN A 307 -76.85 -11.05 27.94
C GLN A 307 -75.40 -11.13 28.46
N ARG A 308 -74.78 -12.32 28.40
CA ARG A 308 -73.36 -12.48 28.77
C ARG A 308 -72.42 -11.66 27.88
N LEU A 309 -72.72 -11.58 26.58
CA LEU A 309 -71.96 -10.76 25.63
C LEU A 309 -72.16 -9.27 25.94
N ASP A 310 -73.38 -8.82 26.24
CA ASP A 310 -73.68 -7.44 26.65
C ASP A 310 -72.89 -7.03 27.89
N ASP A 311 -72.86 -7.87 28.91
CA ASP A 311 -72.08 -7.61 30.13
C ASP A 311 -70.58 -7.51 29.82
N SER A 312 -70.08 -8.38 28.94
CA SER A 312 -68.67 -8.42 28.51
C SER A 312 -68.31 -7.21 27.64
N ILE A 313 -69.21 -6.79 26.74
CA ILE A 313 -69.09 -5.60 25.89
C ILE A 313 -69.08 -4.36 26.78
N ALA A 314 -70.03 -4.23 27.71
CA ALA A 314 -70.12 -3.09 28.62
C ALA A 314 -68.87 -2.96 29.50
N LYS A 315 -68.36 -4.08 30.03
CA LYS A 315 -67.10 -4.09 30.79
C LYS A 315 -65.91 -3.69 29.91
N THR A 316 -65.73 -4.34 28.76
CA THR A 316 -64.62 -4.06 27.84
C THR A 316 -64.64 -2.61 27.34
N ARG A 317 -65.84 -2.05 27.11
CA ARG A 317 -66.02 -0.65 26.73
C ARG A 317 -65.53 0.31 27.83
N ARG A 318 -65.88 0.06 29.10
CA ARG A 318 -65.38 0.86 30.23
C ARG A 318 -63.87 0.75 30.40
N ASP A 319 -63.32 -0.46 30.29
CA ASP A 319 -61.87 -0.68 30.38
C ASP A 319 -61.14 0.09 29.27
N ARG A 320 -61.64 0.02 28.02
CA ARG A 320 -61.11 0.78 26.87
C ARG A 320 -61.17 2.29 27.09
N GLU A 321 -62.29 2.80 27.59
CA GLU A 321 -62.47 4.23 27.90
C GLU A 321 -61.50 4.70 28.98
N GLY A 322 -61.26 3.87 30.00
CA GLY A 322 -60.26 4.10 31.04
C GLY A 322 -58.85 4.25 30.47
N VAL A 323 -58.44 3.31 29.61
CA VAL A 323 -57.13 3.36 28.95
C VAL A 323 -57.04 4.55 27.97
N ALA A 324 -58.10 4.84 27.21
CA ALA A 324 -58.14 6.00 26.30
C ALA A 324 -57.96 7.33 27.05
N LYS A 325 -58.57 7.45 28.24
CA LYS A 325 -58.39 8.61 29.11
C LYS A 325 -56.95 8.70 29.62
N LEU A 326 -56.35 7.58 30.02
CA LEU A 326 -54.95 7.52 30.45
C LEU A 326 -53.98 7.92 29.32
N MET A 327 -54.20 7.40 28.11
CA MET A 327 -53.42 7.80 26.92
C MET A 327 -53.49 9.31 26.67
N LYS A 328 -54.70 9.89 26.74
CA LYS A 328 -54.89 11.34 26.57
C LYS A 328 -54.11 12.13 27.63
N THR A 329 -54.15 11.71 28.90
CA THR A 329 -53.39 12.35 29.98
C THR A 329 -51.89 12.33 29.75
N TYR A 330 -51.33 11.21 29.28
CA TYR A 330 -49.90 11.12 28.97
C TYR A 330 -49.50 11.98 27.76
N SER A 331 -50.35 12.09 26.74
CA SER A 331 -50.12 12.96 25.58
C SER A 331 -50.16 14.44 25.94
N GLU A 332 -51.07 14.85 26.84
CA GLU A 332 -51.19 16.24 27.29
C GLU A 332 -50.10 16.63 28.30
N ASN A 333 -49.56 15.67 29.06
CA ASN A 333 -48.53 15.92 30.06
C ASN A 333 -47.33 14.95 29.91
N PRO A 334 -46.41 15.21 28.98
CA PRO A 334 -45.28 14.32 28.67
C PRO A 334 -44.32 14.04 29.83
N SER A 335 -44.35 14.83 30.91
CA SER A 335 -43.52 14.63 32.11
C SER A 335 -44.02 13.51 33.03
N PHE A 336 -45.27 13.07 32.90
CA PHE A 336 -45.88 12.05 33.76
C PHE A 336 -45.60 10.62 33.32
N SER A 337 -45.01 10.43 32.13
CA SER A 337 -44.78 9.11 31.55
C SER A 337 -43.51 9.11 30.70
N ASN A 338 -43.04 7.92 30.34
CA ASN A 338 -41.92 7.77 29.41
C ASN A 338 -42.43 7.11 28.12
N GLN A 339 -41.60 7.15 27.07
CA GLN A 339 -41.95 6.60 25.75
C GLN A 339 -42.38 5.13 25.81
N LYS A 340 -41.77 4.33 26.69
CA LYS A 340 -42.10 2.91 26.86
C LYS A 340 -43.49 2.73 27.45
N ASN A 341 -43.83 3.47 28.50
CA ASN A 341 -45.14 3.42 29.13
C ASN A 341 -46.25 3.92 28.19
N LEU A 342 -45.96 4.91 27.34
CA LEU A 342 -46.85 5.38 26.28
C LEU A 342 -47.14 4.27 25.27
N GLU A 343 -46.10 3.59 24.77
CA GLU A 343 -46.21 2.44 23.85
C GLU A 343 -47.04 1.30 24.46
N GLU A 344 -46.79 0.95 25.72
CA GLU A 344 -47.53 -0.09 26.45
C GLU A 344 -49.01 0.27 26.63
N THR A 345 -49.32 1.54 26.93
CA THR A 345 -50.70 2.01 27.10
C THR A 345 -51.44 2.03 25.76
N GLU A 346 -50.77 2.44 24.68
CA GLU A 346 -51.33 2.40 23.32
C GLU A 346 -51.62 0.95 22.88
N GLN A 347 -50.73 0.01 23.21
CA GLN A 347 -50.94 -1.42 22.96
C GLN A 347 -52.18 -1.93 23.72
N GLN A 348 -52.31 -1.62 25.02
CA GLN A 348 -53.48 -2.02 25.81
C GLN A 348 -54.80 -1.47 25.23
N HIS A 349 -54.80 -0.23 24.77
CA HIS A 349 -55.97 0.35 24.12
C HIS A 349 -56.34 -0.37 22.82
N ASP A 350 -55.34 -0.75 22.01
CA ASP A 350 -55.54 -1.53 20.79
C ASP A 350 -56.09 -2.93 21.10
N GLU A 351 -55.58 -3.60 22.15
CA GLU A 351 -56.08 -4.89 22.63
C GLU A 351 -57.55 -4.82 23.05
N TYR A 352 -57.95 -3.81 23.84
CA TYR A 352 -59.34 -3.63 24.22
C TYR A 352 -60.24 -3.26 23.04
N THR A 353 -59.72 -2.51 22.06
CA THR A 353 -60.45 -2.20 20.82
C THR A 353 -60.73 -3.47 20.01
N LEU A 354 -59.71 -4.30 19.79
CA LEU A 354 -59.88 -5.59 19.12
C LEU A 354 -60.88 -6.47 19.87
N LYS A 355 -60.72 -6.61 21.20
CA LYS A 355 -61.61 -7.43 22.02
C LYS A 355 -63.07 -6.96 21.90
N LEU A 356 -63.30 -5.66 21.89
CA LEU A 356 -64.63 -5.08 21.72
C LEU A 356 -65.20 -5.42 20.33
N ASP A 357 -64.42 -5.22 19.26
CA ASP A 357 -64.84 -5.55 17.89
C ASP A 357 -65.20 -7.05 17.74
N LEU A 358 -64.41 -7.96 18.32
CA LEU A 358 -64.69 -9.41 18.30
C LEU A 358 -65.95 -9.77 19.09
N LEU A 359 -66.17 -9.15 20.25
CA LEU A 359 -67.38 -9.37 21.05
C LEU A 359 -68.63 -8.82 20.35
N GLU A 360 -68.56 -7.62 19.77
CA GLU A 360 -69.66 -7.02 19.00
C GLU A 360 -69.98 -7.82 17.73
N ALA A 361 -68.96 -8.36 17.04
CA ALA A 361 -69.15 -9.25 15.90
C ALA A 361 -69.83 -10.58 16.29
N THR A 362 -69.39 -11.19 17.39
CA THR A 362 -70.00 -12.40 17.94
C THR A 362 -71.44 -12.13 18.36
N HIS A 363 -71.69 -11.01 19.04
CA HIS A 363 -73.02 -10.57 19.45
C HIS A 363 -73.93 -10.38 18.23
N TYR A 364 -73.47 -9.66 17.21
CA TYR A 364 -74.22 -9.47 15.97
C TYR A 364 -74.58 -10.80 15.28
N LYS A 365 -73.61 -11.72 15.15
CA LYS A 365 -73.84 -13.04 14.55
C LYS A 365 -74.95 -13.78 15.30
N LEU A 366 -74.86 -13.80 16.63
CA LEU A 366 -75.82 -14.50 17.48
C LEU A 366 -77.20 -13.82 17.50
N SER A 367 -77.25 -12.48 17.50
CA SER A 367 -78.48 -11.70 17.31
C SER A 367 -79.13 -12.01 15.97
N ALA A 368 -78.34 -12.24 14.92
CA ALA A 368 -78.88 -12.60 13.62
C ALA A 368 -79.56 -13.96 13.61
N SER A 369 -78.95 -14.95 14.24
CA SER A 369 -79.60 -16.24 14.48
C SER A 369 -80.87 -16.12 15.32
N LEU A 370 -80.92 -15.21 16.30
CA LEU A 370 -82.13 -14.95 17.08
C LEU A 370 -83.25 -14.31 16.25
N SER A 371 -82.92 -13.29 15.46
CA SER A 371 -83.88 -12.61 14.57
C SER A 371 -84.47 -13.55 13.52
N GLU A 372 -83.65 -14.45 12.96
CA GLU A 372 -84.13 -15.53 12.07
C GLU A 372 -85.15 -16.45 12.75
N LEU A 373 -84.93 -16.80 14.03
CA LEU A 373 -85.86 -17.63 14.82
C LEU A 373 -87.14 -16.88 15.22
N GLU A 374 -87.09 -15.56 15.32
CA GLU A 374 -88.21 -14.68 15.70
C GLU A 374 -88.97 -14.13 14.50
N GLY A 375 -88.42 -14.24 13.29
CA GLY A 375 -89.00 -13.67 12.07
C GLY A 375 -88.92 -12.14 12.03
N THR A 376 -87.99 -11.54 12.77
CA THR A 376 -87.80 -10.09 12.86
C THR A 376 -86.74 -9.59 11.88
N PRO A 377 -86.89 -8.37 11.31
CA PRO A 377 -85.89 -7.82 10.40
C PRO A 377 -84.58 -7.55 11.14
N LEU A 378 -83.47 -7.95 10.53
CA LEU A 378 -82.15 -7.80 11.13
C LEU A 378 -81.68 -6.33 11.09
N PRO A 379 -81.20 -5.76 12.20
CA PRO A 379 -80.61 -4.43 12.19
C PRO A 379 -79.31 -4.39 11.37
N PHE A 380 -79.04 -3.22 10.77
CA PHE A 380 -77.77 -2.96 10.09
C PHE A 380 -76.62 -2.98 11.09
N HIS A 381 -75.51 -3.64 10.75
CA HIS A 381 -74.34 -3.73 11.61
C HIS A 381 -73.04 -3.58 10.82
N ARG A 382 -72.06 -2.91 11.43
CA ARG A 382 -70.75 -2.58 10.81
C ARG A 382 -69.91 -3.80 10.38
N PHE A 383 -70.21 -4.99 10.91
CA PHE A 383 -69.48 -6.23 10.61
C PHE A 383 -70.24 -7.20 9.70
N LYS A 384 -71.42 -6.82 9.21
CA LYS A 384 -72.27 -7.70 8.40
C LYS A 384 -71.52 -8.30 7.21
N ASP A 385 -70.80 -7.47 6.46
CA ASP A 385 -70.10 -7.88 5.24
C ASP A 385 -68.65 -8.33 5.53
N SER A 386 -68.25 -8.39 6.80
CA SER A 386 -66.89 -8.74 7.24
C SER A 386 -66.80 -10.12 7.90
N ILE A 387 -67.93 -10.76 8.17
CA ILE A 387 -67.99 -12.11 8.74
C ILE A 387 -68.07 -13.12 7.59
N VAL A 388 -67.09 -14.02 7.54
CA VAL A 388 -67.04 -15.11 6.56
C VAL A 388 -67.23 -16.42 7.29
N LYS A 389 -68.09 -17.28 6.73
CA LYS A 389 -68.31 -18.62 7.22
C LYS A 389 -67.61 -19.63 6.33
N TRP A 390 -67.01 -20.65 6.94
CA TRP A 390 -66.53 -21.83 6.22
C TRP A 390 -66.98 -23.10 6.94
N LYS A 391 -66.88 -24.24 6.24
CA LYS A 391 -67.18 -25.55 6.84
C LYS A 391 -65.93 -26.40 6.92
N ASP A 392 -65.71 -26.97 8.09
CA ASP A 392 -64.75 -28.05 8.28
C ASP A 392 -65.51 -29.29 8.75
N LYS A 393 -65.54 -30.32 7.90
CA LYS A 393 -66.38 -31.51 8.06
C LYS A 393 -67.86 -31.14 8.33
N ASP A 394 -68.39 -31.51 9.50
CA ASP A 394 -69.76 -31.26 9.91
C ASP A 394 -69.92 -29.97 10.74
N CYS A 395 -68.83 -29.23 10.99
CA CYS A 395 -68.84 -28.00 11.77
C CYS A 395 -68.78 -26.76 10.86
N GLU A 396 -69.65 -25.78 11.13
CA GLU A 396 -69.58 -24.45 10.52
C GLU A 396 -68.79 -23.51 11.44
N HIS A 397 -67.80 -22.83 10.87
CA HIS A 397 -66.95 -21.89 11.57
C HIS A 397 -67.14 -20.49 11.03
N SER A 398 -67.03 -19.50 11.91
CA SER A 398 -67.11 -18.09 11.53
C SER A 398 -65.82 -17.36 11.87
N VAL A 399 -65.29 -16.61 10.90
CA VAL A 399 -64.24 -15.61 11.13
C VAL A 399 -64.75 -14.23 10.83
N ILE A 400 -64.12 -13.24 11.44
CA ILE A 400 -64.23 -11.85 11.04
C ILE A 400 -62.93 -11.36 10.44
N GLN A 401 -63.02 -10.69 9.30
CA GLN A 401 -61.91 -9.97 8.67
C GLN A 401 -61.89 -8.54 9.17
N LEU A 402 -60.85 -8.18 9.93
CA LEU A 402 -60.65 -6.83 10.47
C LEU A 402 -59.38 -6.21 9.90
N THR A 403 -59.45 -4.95 9.49
CA THR A 403 -58.26 -4.16 9.13
C THR A 403 -57.51 -3.80 10.41
N ARG A 404 -56.24 -4.21 10.52
CA ARG A 404 -55.42 -3.88 11.69
C ARG A 404 -54.08 -3.27 11.29
N PRO A 405 -53.75 -2.05 11.77
CA PRO A 405 -52.47 -1.44 11.44
C PRO A 405 -51.30 -2.24 12.03
N VAL A 406 -50.32 -2.59 11.20
CA VAL A 406 -49.07 -3.22 11.66
C VAL A 406 -48.19 -2.14 12.30
N LYS A 407 -48.17 -2.11 13.64
CA LYS A 407 -47.36 -1.17 14.42
C LYS A 407 -45.98 -1.78 14.70
N LEU A 408 -45.05 -1.69 13.75
CA LEU A 408 -43.65 -2.04 13.99
C LEU A 408 -42.99 -0.98 14.87
N ARG A 409 -42.21 -1.41 15.87
CA ARG A 409 -41.44 -0.52 16.74
C ARG A 409 -40.49 0.32 15.88
N ARG A 410 -40.75 1.63 15.81
CA ARG A 410 -39.87 2.58 15.11
C ARG A 410 -38.67 2.86 15.99
N THR A 411 -37.58 2.13 15.79
CA THR A 411 -36.31 2.52 16.40
C THR A 411 -35.89 3.86 15.78
N PRO A 412 -35.63 4.91 16.58
CA PRO A 412 -35.18 6.19 16.03
C PRO A 412 -33.91 5.98 15.21
N VAL A 413 -33.91 6.44 13.97
CA VAL A 413 -32.70 6.44 13.13
C VAL A 413 -31.68 7.32 13.85
N ARG A 414 -30.61 6.71 14.38
CA ARG A 414 -29.51 7.47 14.99
C ARG A 414 -28.85 8.31 13.91
N THR A 415 -28.86 9.62 14.07
CA THR A 415 -28.19 10.54 13.16
C THR A 415 -26.66 10.34 13.20
N ARG A 416 -26.02 10.57 12.06
CA ARG A 416 -24.58 10.36 11.79
C ARG A 416 -23.63 10.95 12.86
N HIS A 417 -24.04 12.02 13.54
CA HIS A 417 -23.27 12.65 14.62
C HIS A 417 -23.15 11.79 15.89
N SER A 418 -24.14 10.93 16.17
CA SER A 418 -24.15 10.06 17.36
C SER A 418 -23.19 8.87 17.24
N LEU A 419 -22.92 8.39 16.03
CA LEU A 419 -22.03 7.24 15.78
C LEU A 419 -20.54 7.60 15.74
N ARG A 420 -20.20 8.84 15.37
CA ARG A 420 -18.81 9.32 15.32
C ARG A 420 -18.17 9.41 16.71
N ALA A 421 -18.98 9.55 17.76
CA ALA A 421 -18.53 9.53 19.15
C ALA A 421 -18.16 8.13 19.65
N SER A 422 -18.71 7.07 19.05
CA SER A 422 -18.50 5.67 19.47
C SER A 422 -17.39 4.93 18.69
N ILE A 423 -16.89 5.51 17.60
CA ILE A 423 -15.74 4.98 16.85
C ILE A 423 -14.71 6.09 16.79
N ILE A 424 -13.75 6.06 17.72
CA ILE A 424 -12.57 6.94 17.70
C ILE A 424 -11.78 6.58 16.44
N TYR A 425 -12.04 7.30 15.35
CA TYR A 425 -11.20 7.27 14.16
C TYR A 425 -9.93 8.07 14.48
N LYS A 426 -8.84 7.38 14.84
CA LYS A 426 -7.49 7.94 14.81
C LYS A 426 -7.04 8.00 13.35
N GLY A 427 -7.34 9.10 12.67
CA GLY A 427 -6.75 9.41 11.36
C GLY A 427 -5.25 9.75 11.49
N PRO A 428 -4.46 9.67 10.41
CA PRO A 428 -3.03 9.98 10.47
C PRO A 428 -2.85 11.46 10.78
N ALA A 429 -1.94 11.75 11.72
CA ALA A 429 -1.56 13.11 12.09
C ALA A 429 -1.20 13.91 10.83
N GLN A 430 -1.93 15.01 10.60
CA GLN A 430 -1.53 15.98 9.60
C GLN A 430 -0.15 16.51 9.99
N ILE A 431 0.84 16.24 9.14
CA ILE A 431 2.11 16.98 9.17
C ILE A 431 1.76 18.41 8.81
N VAL A 432 1.56 19.25 9.84
CA VAL A 432 1.53 20.69 9.69
C VAL A 432 2.96 21.10 9.34
N SER A 433 3.20 21.33 8.04
CA SER A 433 4.35 22.09 7.58
C SER A 433 4.27 23.48 8.23
N GLN A 434 5.22 23.78 9.12
CA GLN A 434 5.43 25.14 9.62
C GLN A 434 5.79 26.04 8.44
N GLN A 435 4.84 26.87 8.02
CA GLN A 435 5.17 28.09 7.29
C GLN A 435 5.65 29.13 8.30
N SER A 436 6.90 29.54 8.11
CA SER A 436 7.54 30.70 8.72
C SER A 436 6.68 31.95 8.56
N ALA A 437 6.26 32.55 9.67
CA ALA A 437 5.62 33.87 9.70
C ALA A 437 6.67 34.93 10.09
N GLU A 438 6.80 35.93 9.22
CA GLU A 438 7.58 37.14 9.41
C GLU A 438 7.06 37.97 10.59
N ALA A 439 8.00 38.62 11.28
CA ALA A 439 7.76 39.51 12.41
C ALA A 439 7.50 40.95 11.97
N SER A 440 6.57 41.64 12.65
CA SER A 440 6.69 43.07 13.02
C SER A 440 5.53 43.56 13.92
N PRO A 441 5.68 44.68 14.65
CA PRO A 441 5.43 44.73 16.10
C PRO A 441 4.30 45.68 16.55
N GLY A 442 3.94 45.59 17.84
CA GLY A 442 3.51 46.75 18.63
C GLY A 442 2.43 46.51 19.69
N ALA A 443 2.81 46.75 20.97
CA ALA A 443 2.04 47.31 22.11
C ALA A 443 0.70 46.62 22.51
N THR A 444 0.34 46.35 23.76
CA THR A 444 0.74 46.86 25.09
C THR A 444 0.08 45.95 26.14
N ASP A 445 0.77 45.72 27.25
CA ASP A 445 0.27 45.21 28.55
C ASP A 445 -0.83 46.14 29.16
N PRO A 446 -1.65 45.74 30.17
CA PRO A 446 -1.17 45.06 31.38
C PRO A 446 -2.06 44.03 32.11
N VAL A 447 -1.35 43.03 32.68
CA VAL A 447 -1.34 42.57 34.09
C VAL A 447 -2.67 42.42 34.85
N THR A 448 -2.92 41.20 35.34
CA THR A 448 -3.32 40.99 36.74
C THR A 448 -2.92 39.59 37.25
N HIS A 449 -2.04 39.59 38.26
CA HIS A 449 -1.66 38.46 39.10
C HIS A 449 -2.80 38.05 40.04
N ILE A 450 -3.08 36.74 40.20
CA ILE A 450 -3.38 36.14 41.52
C ILE A 450 -2.75 34.73 41.60
N LYS A 451 -2.15 34.46 42.75
CA LYS A 451 -1.37 33.30 43.20
C LYS A 451 -2.25 32.34 44.02
N ARG A 452 -1.73 31.11 44.23
CA ARG A 452 -2.05 30.12 45.30
C ARG A 452 -3.38 29.36 45.15
N GLU A 453 -3.54 28.11 45.59
CA GLU A 453 -2.71 27.19 46.37
C GLU A 453 -3.23 25.74 46.19
N SER A 454 -2.36 24.80 46.44
CA SER A 454 -2.56 23.36 46.60
C SER A 454 -3.59 22.99 47.68
N ALA A 455 -4.40 21.96 47.42
CA ALA A 455 -5.01 21.15 48.47
C ALA A 455 -5.07 19.67 48.06
N ALA A 456 -4.36 18.86 48.83
CA ALA A 456 -4.36 17.41 48.78
C ALA A 456 -5.75 16.82 49.07
N ARG A 457 -6.08 15.71 48.41
CA ARG A 457 -6.95 14.67 48.99
C ARG A 457 -6.40 13.29 48.68
N GLN A 458 -6.25 12.54 49.76
CA GLN A 458 -5.70 11.21 49.87
C GLN A 458 -6.85 10.18 49.83
N TRP A 459 -6.65 9.16 48.99
CA TRP A 459 -6.92 7.72 49.14
C TRP A 459 -8.23 7.18 49.75
N GLY A 460 -8.82 6.21 49.02
CA GLY A 460 -9.66 5.16 49.58
C GLY A 460 -10.33 4.27 48.51
N GLY A 461 -9.84 3.04 48.32
CA GLY A 461 -10.58 1.98 47.60
C GLY A 461 -9.73 1.03 46.75
N THR A 462 -9.15 0.00 47.38
CA THR A 462 -8.61 -1.25 46.82
C THR A 462 -9.63 -1.97 45.91
N VAL A 463 -9.29 -2.79 44.90
CA VAL A 463 -8.72 -4.16 44.98
C VAL A 463 -8.28 -4.65 43.58
N ASN A 464 -7.05 -5.17 43.52
CA ASN A 464 -6.43 -6.21 42.66
C ASN A 464 -6.47 -6.17 41.11
N GLY A 465 -5.27 -5.96 40.55
CA GLY A 465 -4.82 -6.47 39.25
C GLY A 465 -3.35 -6.13 39.03
N ALA A 466 -2.44 -7.01 39.45
CA ALA A 466 -0.99 -6.82 39.29
C ALA A 466 -0.56 -6.91 37.81
N PRO A 467 0.35 -6.04 37.32
CA PRO A 467 1.04 -6.24 36.04
C PRO A 467 2.30 -7.11 36.25
N PRO A 468 2.67 -7.99 35.30
CA PRO A 468 3.95 -8.69 35.39
C PRO A 468 5.07 -7.85 34.75
N HIS A 469 6.29 -8.09 35.25
CA HIS A 469 7.60 -7.72 34.70
C HIS A 469 8.26 -6.43 35.21
N THR A 470 8.56 -6.39 36.51
CA THR A 470 9.83 -5.82 36.98
C THR A 470 10.84 -6.94 37.21
N SER A 471 11.79 -7.13 36.29
CA SER A 471 12.99 -7.94 36.54
C SER A 471 14.21 -7.02 36.61
N GLU A 472 14.48 -6.47 37.79
CA GLU A 472 15.79 -5.93 38.12
C GLU A 472 16.79 -7.11 38.16
N GLY A 473 17.44 -7.40 37.03
CA GLY A 473 18.44 -8.47 36.95
C GLY A 473 18.72 -9.03 35.56
N SER A 474 18.03 -8.60 34.50
CA SER A 474 18.37 -9.06 33.15
C SER A 474 19.65 -8.37 32.65
N THR A 475 20.49 -9.12 31.93
CA THR A 475 21.62 -8.56 31.17
C THR A 475 21.12 -8.01 29.83
N PRO A 476 21.63 -6.87 29.35
CA PRO A 476 21.25 -6.35 28.03
C PRO A 476 21.50 -7.40 26.92
N VAL A 477 20.54 -7.55 26.02
CA VAL A 477 20.64 -8.41 24.83
C VAL A 477 21.34 -7.72 23.65
N GLY A 478 21.54 -6.40 23.74
CA GLY A 478 22.25 -5.59 22.75
C GLY A 478 22.30 -4.11 23.11
N GLN A 479 22.91 -3.30 22.25
CA GLN A 479 22.90 -1.84 22.35
C GLN A 479 22.46 -1.23 21.02
N CYS A 480 21.80 -0.07 21.09
CA CYS A 480 21.45 0.70 19.90
C CYS A 480 21.74 2.19 20.08
N LYS A 481 21.85 2.89 18.96
CA LYS A 481 22.00 4.35 18.90
C LYS A 481 20.71 4.97 18.37
N ALA A 482 20.21 6.01 19.02
CA ALA A 482 19.08 6.79 18.54
C ALA A 482 19.42 7.53 17.24
N LEU A 483 18.57 7.37 16.22
CA LEU A 483 18.65 8.05 14.94
C LEU A 483 17.83 9.35 14.91
N TYR A 484 16.83 9.46 15.78
CA TYR A 484 15.92 10.61 15.90
C TYR A 484 15.55 10.86 17.36
N ASP A 485 15.13 12.08 17.67
CA ASP A 485 14.54 12.42 18.96
C ASP A 485 13.21 11.68 19.16
N PHE A 486 12.98 11.17 20.37
CA PHE A 486 11.72 10.56 20.77
C PHE A 486 11.33 11.06 22.16
N THR A 487 10.16 11.68 22.26
CA THR A 487 9.59 12.17 23.52
C THR A 487 8.38 11.32 23.87
N SER A 488 8.39 10.68 25.03
CA SER A 488 7.29 9.83 25.45
C SER A 488 6.09 10.66 25.95
N GLU A 489 4.89 10.13 25.70
CA GLU A 489 3.64 10.66 26.26
C GLU A 489 3.07 9.74 27.37
N GLN A 490 3.70 8.58 27.60
CA GLN A 490 3.33 7.59 28.60
C GLN A 490 4.48 7.32 29.59
N ASP A 491 4.12 6.96 30.81
CA ASP A 491 5.07 6.79 31.92
C ASP A 491 5.93 5.52 31.79
N ASP A 492 5.53 4.56 30.97
CA ASP A 492 6.23 3.29 30.68
C ASP A 492 7.13 3.35 29.43
N GLU A 493 7.21 4.51 28.78
CA GLU A 493 8.03 4.76 27.59
C GLU A 493 9.30 5.58 27.90
N LEU A 494 10.35 5.37 27.12
CA LEU A 494 11.61 6.11 27.26
C LEU A 494 11.65 7.35 26.39
N THR A 495 12.03 8.50 26.96
CA THR A 495 12.39 9.71 26.19
C THR A 495 13.90 9.73 25.94
N PHE A 496 14.32 9.97 24.69
CA PHE A 496 15.73 10.05 24.27
C PHE A 496 15.94 11.01 23.10
N LYS A 497 17.18 11.42 22.86
CA LYS A 497 17.58 12.31 21.77
C LYS A 497 18.41 11.59 20.72
N GLU A 498 18.42 12.11 19.49
CA GLU A 498 19.30 11.67 18.43
C GLU A 498 20.75 11.60 18.93
N GLY A 499 21.37 10.44 18.75
CA GLY A 499 22.73 10.16 19.20
C GLY A 499 22.85 9.42 20.53
N ASP A 500 21.79 9.31 21.34
CA ASP A 500 21.81 8.59 22.61
C ASP A 500 22.07 7.09 22.42
N LEU A 501 22.78 6.47 23.37
CA LEU A 501 23.07 5.03 23.39
C LEU A 501 22.18 4.32 24.42
N LEU A 502 21.38 3.36 23.96
CA LEU A 502 20.42 2.63 24.78
C LEU A 502 20.81 1.16 24.89
N ASP A 503 20.64 0.60 26.09
CA ASP A 503 20.72 -0.85 26.30
C ASP A 503 19.38 -1.49 25.95
N ILE A 504 19.38 -2.54 25.14
CA ILE A 504 18.18 -3.30 24.77
C ILE A 504 18.06 -4.49 25.70
N TYR A 505 16.90 -4.70 26.31
CA TYR A 505 16.58 -5.89 27.11
C TYR A 505 15.62 -6.84 26.38
N THR A 506 14.63 -6.30 25.68
CA THR A 506 13.63 -7.11 24.95
C THR A 506 13.28 -6.46 23.62
N LYS A 507 13.09 -7.28 22.57
CA LYS A 507 12.60 -6.85 21.26
C LYS A 507 11.24 -7.49 20.99
N GLU A 508 10.17 -6.72 21.03
CA GLU A 508 8.84 -7.25 20.72
C GLU A 508 8.57 -7.22 19.21
N GLU A 509 7.79 -8.19 18.72
CA GLU A 509 7.47 -8.34 17.30
C GLU A 509 6.57 -7.23 16.74
N ASN A 510 5.93 -6.45 17.63
CA ASN A 510 5.08 -5.31 17.28
C ASN A 510 5.87 -4.04 16.92
N GLY A 511 7.21 -4.08 16.97
CA GLY A 511 8.08 -2.94 16.66
C GLY A 511 8.44 -2.05 17.87
N TRP A 512 8.03 -2.43 19.08
CA TRP A 512 8.44 -1.77 20.33
C TRP A 512 9.50 -2.58 21.06
N TRP A 513 10.57 -1.92 21.48
CA TRP A 513 11.65 -2.53 22.24
C TRP A 513 11.64 -1.98 23.65
N PHE A 514 12.06 -2.82 24.61
CA PHE A 514 12.24 -2.41 25.99
C PHE A 514 13.73 -2.27 26.28
N GLY A 515 14.12 -1.13 26.83
CA GLY A 515 15.53 -0.87 27.13
C GLY A 515 15.75 0.08 28.29
N LYS A 516 16.98 0.56 28.42
CA LYS A 516 17.39 1.50 29.46
C LYS A 516 18.28 2.60 28.91
N LEU A 517 18.01 3.81 29.36
CA LEU A 517 18.84 4.99 29.12
C LEU A 517 18.98 5.77 30.42
N ASN A 518 20.22 6.11 30.81
CA ASN A 518 20.52 6.95 31.97
C ASN A 518 19.81 6.51 33.28
N GLY A 519 19.71 5.20 33.51
CA GLY A 519 19.07 4.66 34.73
C GLY A 519 17.57 4.43 34.63
N LYS A 520 16.88 5.01 33.63
CA LYS A 520 15.45 4.81 33.40
C LYS A 520 15.21 3.69 32.40
N THR A 521 14.18 2.89 32.63
CA THR A 521 13.74 1.80 31.75
C THR A 521 12.37 2.10 31.16
N GLY A 522 12.10 1.63 29.95
CA GLY A 522 10.81 1.81 29.29
C GLY A 522 10.83 1.35 27.85
N HIS A 523 9.67 1.41 27.21
CA HIS A 523 9.48 1.04 25.81
C HIS A 523 9.86 2.17 24.86
N PHE A 524 10.37 1.81 23.68
CA PHE A 524 10.64 2.74 22.58
C PHE A 524 10.49 2.07 21.21
N PRO A 525 10.16 2.83 20.17
CA PRO A 525 9.99 2.27 18.83
C PRO A 525 11.34 1.88 18.21
N SER A 526 11.43 0.66 17.68
CA SER A 526 12.64 0.15 17.03
C SER A 526 13.03 0.93 15.78
N THR A 527 12.08 1.64 15.16
CA THR A 527 12.30 2.45 13.96
C THR A 527 13.06 3.75 14.21
N TYR A 528 13.23 4.14 15.48
CA TYR A 528 13.94 5.36 15.89
C TYR A 528 15.40 5.11 16.27
N VAL A 529 15.87 3.87 16.19
CA VAL A 529 17.19 3.45 16.63
C VAL A 529 17.89 2.56 15.61
N GLU A 530 19.21 2.54 15.63
CA GLU A 530 20.07 1.62 14.88
C GLU A 530 20.80 0.69 15.85
N GLU A 531 20.68 -0.62 15.66
CA GLU A 531 21.37 -1.60 16.50
C GLU A 531 22.88 -1.62 16.21
N LEU A 532 23.69 -1.59 17.28
CA LEU A 532 25.13 -1.63 17.18
C LEU A 532 25.64 -3.08 17.13
N PRO A 533 26.62 -3.39 16.26
CA PRO A 533 27.17 -4.74 16.16
C PRO A 533 27.89 -5.15 17.46
N VAL A 534 27.49 -6.28 18.05
CA VAL A 534 28.10 -6.84 19.26
C VAL A 534 29.52 -7.33 18.93
N LEU A 535 30.54 -6.54 19.29
CA LEU A 535 31.94 -6.99 19.27
C LEU A 535 32.13 -8.05 20.36
N LYS A 536 32.19 -9.33 19.96
CA LYS A 536 32.56 -10.43 20.88
C LYS A 536 33.98 -10.20 21.38
N THR A 537 34.11 -9.72 22.61
CA THR A 537 35.37 -9.68 23.35
C THR A 537 35.76 -11.13 23.66
N VAL A 538 36.82 -11.60 23.01
CA VAL A 538 37.48 -12.86 23.35
C VAL A 538 37.99 -12.75 24.78
N LYS A 539 37.40 -13.52 25.71
CA LYS A 539 37.95 -13.70 27.05
C LYS A 539 39.26 -14.49 26.94
N SER A 540 40.35 -13.84 27.33
CA SER A 540 41.64 -14.48 27.59
C SER A 540 41.61 -15.07 29.00
N SER A 541 41.47 -16.39 29.08
CA SER A 541 41.75 -17.27 30.23
C SER A 541 41.99 -18.64 29.59
N ASP A 542 43.15 -19.29 29.69
CA ASP A 542 43.88 -19.66 30.89
C ASP A 542 45.39 -19.85 30.64
N ALA A 543 46.09 -20.01 31.77
CA ALA A 543 47.50 -20.32 31.99
C ALA A 543 48.07 -21.55 31.26
#